data_AF-A0A9W5QKY5-F1
#
_entry.id   AF-A0A9W5QKY5-F1
#
_cell.length_a   1.000
_cell.length_b   1.000
_cell.length_c   1.000
_cell.angle_alpha   90.00
_cell.angle_beta   90.00
_cell.angle_gamma   90.00
#
_symmetry.space_group_name_H-M   'P 1'
#
loop_
_entity.id
_entity.type
_entity.pdbx_description
1 polymer ?
#
loop_
_entity_poly.entity_id
_entity_poly.type
_entity_poly.pdbx_seq_one_letter_code
_entity_poly.pdbx_strand_id
1 'polypeptide(L)'
;MVGKLSFTFNKIRKDYIQMLVGRKRPSWAPVKRKLVRVPHRAGALFLHTETEERRIDVPLVIKAKKDMADLQKVKEDLADWLYTEQPAELVFDDELDRTYLALIDGSVDLDEIINRGKGVITFVCPMPYKLGKQNIHTFSQKGDTEVTTSFINQGNIEAPPIIEIEAQKPSTFLDVWFGESPYNRDYFRIGYPLKTEQLPVERNQRLIWDEMATTVGWSKVSSMEDGDPVGEMKSDKYQFYCSDFGTSTSKGWHGAAVKKNIPGGPVQDFIMQAYVTCKSKKINEMGRVEIAILDENSKVLSKIAMNDLFWQAEQNFGTMVIGYDNKPGKTGLIYESGDYPNTWNQYFGRLWIARTGNVWEAYISKFLPGTEKDDSERFARWTDENNYHMEKAAQIQISIMQWQDVPPVEAMSVSDLKFWKVNLNTKNDPPYIFDARDKIIIDTEKSLVTINGKNAINLKDIFSNFPTVIRGENLIEIMPPDVKATVSYRERYR
;
A
#
# COMPACT_ATOMS: atom_id res chain seq x y z
N MET A 1 -40.33 -19.32 35.42
CA MET A 1 -39.16 -18.49 35.75
C MET A 1 -38.56 -18.01 34.44
N VAL A 2 -38.79 -16.76 34.04
CA VAL A 2 -38.06 -16.19 32.90
C VAL A 2 -36.61 -16.02 33.37
N GLY A 3 -35.66 -16.64 32.69
CA GLY A 3 -34.24 -16.54 33.05
C GLY A 3 -33.78 -15.08 33.11
N LYS A 4 -32.74 -14.80 33.89
CA LYS A 4 -32.11 -13.46 33.90
C LYS A 4 -31.51 -13.20 32.52
N LEU A 5 -32.19 -12.41 31.69
CA LEU A 5 -31.68 -11.98 30.40
C LEU A 5 -30.62 -10.89 30.61
N SER A 6 -29.54 -10.95 29.84
CA SER A 6 -28.49 -9.94 29.75
C SER A 6 -28.04 -9.77 28.28
N PHE A 7 -26.93 -9.08 28.09
CA PHE A 7 -26.28 -8.90 26.78
C PHE A 7 -24.76 -9.09 26.91
N THR A 8 -24.15 -9.37 25.77
CA THR A 8 -22.70 -9.40 25.57
C THR A 8 -22.34 -8.20 24.69
N PHE A 9 -21.38 -7.40 25.13
CA PHE A 9 -20.89 -6.23 24.41
C PHE A 9 -19.38 -6.30 24.28
N ASN A 10 -18.85 -6.12 23.07
CA ASN A 10 -17.43 -6.23 22.77
C ASN A 10 -16.80 -7.53 23.32
N LYS A 11 -17.48 -8.66 23.09
CA LYS A 11 -17.10 -10.02 23.55
C LYS A 11 -17.05 -10.22 25.08
N ILE A 12 -17.40 -9.21 25.87
CA ILE A 12 -17.43 -9.27 27.32
C ILE A 12 -18.89 -9.35 27.78
N ARG A 13 -19.10 -10.06 28.89
CA ARG A 13 -20.39 -10.16 29.59
C ARG A 13 -20.14 -9.93 31.07
N LYS A 14 -20.97 -9.09 31.70
CA LYS A 14 -20.89 -8.84 33.15
C LYS A 14 -22.07 -9.49 33.87
N ASP A 15 -21.78 -10.10 35.01
CA ASP A 15 -22.73 -10.84 35.85
C ASP A 15 -23.59 -9.92 36.74
N TYR A 16 -23.10 -8.71 37.01
CA TYR A 16 -23.81 -7.70 37.79
C TYR A 16 -24.97 -7.05 37.02
N ILE A 17 -25.07 -7.25 35.70
CA ILE A 17 -26.16 -6.70 34.87
C ILE A 17 -27.32 -7.69 34.80
N GLN A 18 -28.52 -7.15 35.00
CA GLN A 18 -29.77 -7.81 34.66
C GLN A 18 -30.65 -6.87 33.83
N MET A 19 -31.03 -7.29 32.63
CA MET A 19 -32.00 -6.53 31.82
C MET A 19 -33.41 -6.64 32.42
N LEU A 20 -34.15 -5.55 32.34
CA LEU A 20 -35.53 -5.45 32.79
C LEU A 20 -36.53 -5.56 31.62
N VAL A 21 -37.80 -5.73 31.97
CA VAL A 21 -38.94 -5.64 31.03
C VAL A 21 -39.11 -4.19 30.56
N GLY A 22 -39.64 -3.99 29.34
CA GLY A 22 -39.88 -2.65 28.78
C GLY A 22 -38.82 -2.19 27.75
N ARG A 23 -38.02 -3.12 27.23
CA ARG A 23 -37.03 -2.89 26.17
C ARG A 23 -37.69 -2.25 24.95
N LYS A 24 -37.18 -1.10 24.51
CA LYS A 24 -37.59 -0.50 23.24
C LYS A 24 -36.58 -0.91 22.18
N ARG A 25 -36.93 -1.99 21.47
CA ARG A 25 -36.16 -2.51 20.33
C ARG A 25 -37.02 -2.43 19.07
N PRO A 26 -36.93 -1.33 18.30
CA PRO A 26 -37.72 -1.15 17.08
C PRO A 26 -37.49 -2.30 16.09
N SER A 27 -38.57 -2.81 15.50
CA SER A 27 -38.51 -3.88 14.49
C SER A 27 -37.72 -3.49 13.24
N TRP A 28 -37.60 -2.20 12.95
CA TRP A 28 -36.73 -1.61 11.93
C TRP A 28 -36.20 -0.26 12.44
N ALA A 29 -35.07 0.20 11.91
CA ALA A 29 -34.56 1.54 12.20
C ALA A 29 -35.48 2.64 11.66
N PRO A 30 -35.51 3.87 12.23
CA PRO A 30 -36.38 4.94 11.76
C PRO A 30 -36.23 5.19 10.26
N VAL A 31 -37.35 5.41 9.57
CA VAL A 31 -37.39 5.60 8.12
C VAL A 31 -37.99 6.97 7.82
N LYS A 32 -37.23 7.81 7.12
CA LYS A 32 -37.71 9.08 6.57
C LYS A 32 -37.98 8.95 5.09
N ARG A 33 -39.16 9.42 4.66
CA ARG A 33 -39.58 9.40 3.25
C ARG A 33 -39.57 10.82 2.72
N LYS A 34 -38.74 11.08 1.70
CA LYS A 34 -38.71 12.39 1.05
C LYS A 34 -39.82 12.45 0.01
N LEU A 35 -40.79 13.32 0.26
CA LEU A 35 -41.98 13.49 -0.57
C LEU A 35 -42.05 14.93 -1.11
N VAL A 36 -42.29 15.09 -2.41
CA VAL A 36 -42.48 16.40 -3.05
C VAL A 36 -43.94 16.58 -3.42
N ARG A 37 -44.54 17.69 -3.01
CA ARG A 37 -45.92 18.04 -3.36
C ARG A 37 -45.90 19.08 -4.48
N VAL A 38 -46.68 18.86 -5.52
CA VAL A 38 -46.78 19.74 -6.69
C VAL A 38 -48.19 20.36 -6.72
N PRO A 39 -48.34 21.67 -6.99
CA PRO A 39 -49.65 22.30 -7.11
C PRO A 39 -50.57 21.57 -8.09
N HIS A 40 -51.87 21.49 -7.77
CA HIS A 40 -52.91 20.85 -8.58
C HIS A 40 -52.77 19.32 -8.78
N ARG A 41 -51.87 18.66 -8.02
CA ARG A 41 -51.78 17.19 -7.99
C ARG A 41 -52.17 16.66 -6.61
N ALA A 42 -53.15 15.76 -6.56
CA ALA A 42 -53.48 15.05 -5.33
C ALA A 42 -52.30 14.16 -4.88
N GLY A 43 -51.93 14.23 -3.60
CA GLY A 43 -50.87 13.42 -3.02
C GLY A 43 -49.47 14.05 -3.09
N ALA A 44 -48.45 13.20 -3.16
CA ALA A 44 -47.05 13.60 -3.25
C ALA A 44 -46.26 12.63 -4.13
N LEU A 45 -45.20 13.14 -4.77
CA LEU A 45 -44.20 12.35 -5.48
C LEU A 45 -43.19 11.81 -4.48
N PHE A 46 -42.96 10.49 -4.50
CA PHE A 46 -41.90 9.84 -3.74
C PHE A 46 -40.56 10.06 -4.43
N LEU A 47 -39.60 10.65 -3.73
CA LEU A 47 -38.22 10.81 -4.22
C LEU A 47 -37.37 9.62 -3.81
N HIS A 48 -37.13 9.47 -2.51
CA HIS A 48 -36.32 8.38 -1.97
C HIS A 48 -36.61 8.15 -0.47
N THR A 49 -36.00 7.10 0.06
CA THR A 49 -36.10 6.69 1.47
C THR A 49 -34.74 6.80 2.14
N GLU A 50 -34.70 7.40 3.33
CA GLU A 50 -33.53 7.46 4.18
C GLU A 50 -33.78 6.59 5.42
N THR A 51 -32.84 5.70 5.74
CA THR A 51 -32.88 4.88 6.97
C THR A 51 -31.89 5.51 7.95
N GLU A 52 -32.38 5.88 9.13
CA GLU A 52 -31.56 6.53 10.17
C GLU A 52 -30.87 5.50 11.07
N GLU A 53 -30.02 5.97 11.99
CA GLU A 53 -29.38 5.10 12.95
C GLU A 53 -30.41 4.40 13.85
N ARG A 54 -30.13 3.14 14.19
CA ARG A 54 -30.98 2.37 15.10
C ARG A 54 -30.58 2.69 16.53
N ARG A 55 -31.53 3.14 17.36
CA ARG A 55 -31.35 3.30 18.81
C ARG A 55 -32.06 2.18 19.55
N ILE A 56 -31.39 1.59 20.54
CA ILE A 56 -31.92 0.49 21.35
C ILE A 56 -31.84 0.89 22.81
N ASP A 57 -32.99 1.13 23.42
CA ASP A 57 -33.08 1.43 24.85
C ASP A 57 -33.20 0.13 25.64
N VAL A 58 -32.22 -0.09 26.51
CA VAL A 58 -32.10 -1.28 27.36
C VAL A 58 -32.29 -0.86 28.83
N PRO A 59 -33.51 -0.97 29.37
CA PRO A 59 -33.73 -0.85 30.80
C PRO A 59 -33.00 -1.96 31.54
N LEU A 60 -32.21 -1.61 32.55
CA LEU A 60 -31.43 -2.57 33.32
C LEU A 60 -31.33 -2.21 34.80
N VAL A 61 -30.88 -3.20 35.57
CA VAL A 61 -30.41 -3.03 36.94
C VAL A 61 -28.99 -3.58 37.03
N ILE A 62 -28.09 -2.79 37.59
CA ILE A 62 -26.80 -3.26 38.08
C ILE A 62 -26.90 -3.58 39.57
N LYS A 63 -26.23 -4.64 40.02
CA LYS A 63 -26.22 -5.04 41.44
C LYS A 63 -24.80 -5.12 41.97
N ALA A 64 -24.49 -4.31 42.97
CA ALA A 64 -23.27 -4.41 43.75
C ALA A 64 -23.37 -5.55 44.78
N LYS A 65 -22.23 -6.12 45.16
CA LYS A 65 -22.17 -7.24 46.11
C LYS A 65 -22.35 -6.77 47.54
N LYS A 66 -21.85 -5.57 47.87
CA LYS A 66 -21.76 -5.09 49.26
C LYS A 66 -22.65 -3.89 49.55
N ASP A 67 -22.29 -2.69 49.10
CA ASP A 67 -22.86 -1.41 49.54
C ASP A 67 -22.87 -0.36 48.40
N MET A 68 -23.22 0.90 48.72
CA MET A 68 -23.21 2.02 47.78
C MET A 68 -21.80 2.37 47.25
N ALA A 69 -20.74 2.13 48.04
CA ALA A 69 -19.37 2.40 47.59
C ALA A 69 -18.94 1.37 46.54
N ASP A 70 -19.29 0.10 46.76
CA ASP A 70 -19.12 -0.98 45.77
C ASP A 70 -19.94 -0.69 44.50
N LEU A 71 -21.13 -0.10 44.62
CA LEU A 71 -21.94 0.33 43.46
C LEU A 71 -21.22 1.38 42.60
N GLN A 72 -20.50 2.34 43.19
CA GLN A 72 -19.70 3.29 42.40
C GLN A 72 -18.57 2.60 41.64
N LYS A 73 -17.92 1.59 42.23
CA LYS A 73 -16.91 0.77 41.53
C LYS A 73 -17.48 -0.06 40.39
N VAL A 74 -18.70 -0.59 40.55
CA VAL A 74 -19.41 -1.25 39.45
C VAL A 74 -19.76 -0.26 38.33
N LYS A 75 -20.09 1.00 38.65
CA LYS A 75 -20.33 2.05 37.64
C LYS A 75 -19.06 2.45 36.89
N GLU A 76 -17.91 2.54 37.57
CA GLU A 76 -16.61 2.74 36.93
C GLU A 76 -16.29 1.61 35.94
N ASP A 77 -16.45 0.35 36.35
CA ASP A 77 -16.26 -0.82 35.48
C ASP A 77 -17.27 -0.89 34.31
N LEU A 78 -18.52 -0.49 34.54
CA LEU A 78 -19.54 -0.39 33.50
C LEU A 78 -19.15 0.65 32.44
N ALA A 79 -18.64 1.81 32.87
CA ALA A 79 -18.21 2.87 31.97
C ALA A 79 -17.00 2.44 31.13
N ASP A 80 -15.98 1.85 31.77
CA ASP A 80 -14.79 1.32 31.09
C ASP A 80 -15.15 0.24 30.05
N TRP A 81 -16.12 -0.63 30.37
CA TRP A 81 -16.54 -1.68 29.45
C TRP A 81 -17.38 -1.17 28.27
N LEU A 82 -18.34 -0.26 28.51
CA LEU A 82 -19.27 0.20 27.48
C LEU A 82 -18.74 1.35 26.63
N TYR A 83 -17.74 2.08 27.10
CA TYR A 83 -17.13 3.15 26.34
C TYR A 83 -16.22 2.58 25.25
N THR A 84 -16.59 2.82 23.98
CA THR A 84 -15.78 2.44 22.82
C THR A 84 -15.71 3.61 21.84
N GLU A 85 -14.52 3.85 21.27
CA GLU A 85 -14.34 4.90 20.24
C GLU A 85 -14.98 4.53 18.90
N GLN A 86 -15.16 3.23 18.63
CA GLN A 86 -15.75 2.70 17.41
C GLN A 86 -16.91 1.75 17.75
N PRO A 87 -17.87 1.55 16.83
CA PRO A 87 -18.95 0.58 17.02
C PRO A 87 -18.41 -0.82 17.35
N ALA A 88 -18.93 -1.43 18.40
CA ALA A 88 -18.57 -2.78 18.82
C ALA A 88 -19.77 -3.73 18.77
N GLU A 89 -19.48 -5.04 18.77
CA GLU A 89 -20.53 -6.06 18.68
C GLU A 89 -21.38 -6.12 19.96
N LEU A 90 -22.69 -6.04 19.78
CA LEU A 90 -23.72 -6.18 20.82
C LEU A 90 -24.63 -7.38 20.47
N VAL A 91 -24.73 -8.34 21.39
CA VAL A 91 -25.56 -9.55 21.25
C VAL A 91 -26.46 -9.69 22.48
N PHE A 92 -27.75 -9.93 22.27
CA PHE A 92 -28.73 -10.12 23.35
C PHE A 92 -29.03 -11.61 23.56
N ASP A 93 -29.28 -12.01 24.80
CA ASP A 93 -29.55 -13.43 25.16
C ASP A 93 -30.79 -14.03 24.51
N ASP A 94 -31.76 -13.20 24.13
CA ASP A 94 -33.00 -13.63 23.47
C ASP A 94 -32.92 -13.62 21.94
N GLU A 95 -31.78 -13.25 21.36
CA GLU A 95 -31.52 -13.27 19.92
C GLU A 95 -30.02 -13.51 19.65
N LEU A 96 -29.51 -14.65 20.13
CA LEU A 96 -28.07 -15.00 20.08
C LEU A 96 -27.51 -15.14 18.66
N ASP A 97 -28.36 -15.34 17.66
CA ASP A 97 -28.01 -15.47 16.25
C ASP A 97 -27.99 -14.13 15.49
N ARG A 98 -28.16 -13.00 16.20
CA ARG A 98 -28.06 -11.65 15.62
C ARG A 98 -27.12 -10.76 16.42
N THR A 99 -26.33 -9.99 15.69
CA THR A 99 -25.37 -9.03 16.25
C THR A 99 -25.71 -7.62 15.78
N TYR A 100 -25.62 -6.65 16.67
CA TYR A 100 -25.68 -5.22 16.34
C TYR A 100 -24.26 -4.65 16.41
N LEU A 101 -23.95 -3.66 15.57
CA LEU A 101 -22.74 -2.84 15.74
C LEU A 101 -23.17 -1.54 16.43
N ALA A 102 -22.80 -1.39 17.69
CA ALA A 102 -23.31 -0.35 18.56
C ALA A 102 -22.20 0.36 19.35
N LEU A 103 -22.48 1.59 19.76
CA LEU A 103 -21.70 2.35 20.73
C LEU A 103 -22.65 3.13 21.64
N ILE A 104 -22.13 3.65 22.75
CA ILE A 104 -22.89 4.53 23.64
C ILE A 104 -22.67 5.98 23.21
N ASP A 105 -23.77 6.74 23.19
CA ASP A 105 -23.78 8.18 22.93
C ASP A 105 -24.50 8.87 24.10
N GLY A 106 -23.82 9.79 24.78
CA GLY A 106 -24.31 10.48 25.98
C GLY A 106 -23.93 9.84 27.32
N SER A 107 -24.75 10.07 28.34
CA SER A 107 -24.54 9.57 29.71
C SER A 107 -25.42 8.34 30.02
N VAL A 108 -24.96 7.52 30.98
CA VAL A 108 -25.77 6.47 31.59
C VAL A 108 -26.06 6.86 33.03
N ASP A 109 -27.23 7.46 33.25
CA ASP A 109 -27.67 7.88 34.57
C ASP A 109 -28.54 6.78 35.21
N LEU A 110 -28.10 6.30 36.38
CA LEU A 110 -28.75 5.23 37.13
C LEU A 110 -29.30 5.77 38.45
N ASP A 111 -30.58 5.52 38.72
CA ASP A 111 -31.19 5.75 40.02
C ASP A 111 -30.62 4.75 41.03
N GLU A 112 -29.98 5.26 42.08
CA GLU A 112 -29.31 4.44 43.09
C GLU A 112 -30.22 4.15 44.28
N ILE A 113 -30.40 2.86 44.57
CA ILE A 113 -31.20 2.38 45.70
C ILE A 113 -30.41 1.28 46.41
N ILE A 114 -29.83 1.60 47.57
CA ILE A 114 -29.08 0.71 48.48
C ILE A 114 -27.79 0.15 47.87
N ASN A 115 -27.88 -0.89 47.04
CA ASN A 115 -26.74 -1.53 46.40
C ASN A 115 -27.07 -1.88 44.94
N ARG A 116 -28.05 -1.16 44.38
CA ARG A 116 -28.55 -1.35 43.02
C ARG A 116 -28.63 -0.02 42.32
N GLY A 117 -28.20 0.01 41.06
CA GLY A 117 -28.46 1.12 40.14
C GLY A 117 -29.49 0.67 39.12
N LYS A 118 -30.56 1.45 38.92
CA LYS A 118 -31.58 1.17 37.90
C LYS A 118 -31.61 2.30 36.89
N GLY A 119 -31.61 1.98 35.60
CA GLY A 119 -31.71 3.00 34.57
C GLY A 119 -31.85 2.39 33.18
N VAL A 120 -31.58 3.20 32.16
CA VAL A 120 -31.68 2.82 30.76
C VAL A 120 -30.37 3.12 30.07
N ILE A 121 -29.83 2.14 29.36
CA ILE A 121 -28.70 2.33 28.46
C ILE A 121 -29.23 2.43 27.03
N THR A 122 -28.88 3.49 26.32
CA THR A 122 -29.22 3.65 24.90
C THR A 122 -28.02 3.32 24.05
N PHE A 123 -28.11 2.20 23.32
CA PHE A 123 -27.14 1.84 22.31
C PHE A 123 -27.49 2.50 20.98
N VAL A 124 -26.53 3.17 20.36
CA VAL A 124 -26.65 3.76 19.03
C VAL A 124 -25.94 2.85 18.03
N CYS A 125 -26.65 2.43 16.99
CA CYS A 125 -26.13 1.61 15.91
C CYS A 125 -26.06 2.43 14.61
N PRO A 126 -24.88 2.97 14.23
CA PRO A 126 -24.72 3.73 13.00
C PRO A 126 -25.09 2.93 11.75
N MET A 127 -24.72 1.65 11.72
CA MET A 127 -25.26 0.70 10.75
C MET A 127 -26.57 0.13 11.31
N PRO A 128 -27.73 0.44 10.70
CA PRO A 128 -29.04 0.15 11.30
C PRO A 128 -29.42 -1.33 11.29
N TYR A 129 -28.71 -2.17 10.53
CA TYR A 129 -29.06 -3.57 10.30
C TYR A 129 -28.45 -4.48 11.35
N LYS A 130 -29.15 -5.58 11.65
CA LYS A 130 -28.57 -6.70 12.41
C LYS A 130 -27.74 -7.56 11.48
N LEU A 131 -26.62 -8.06 11.98
CA LEU A 131 -25.73 -8.96 11.28
C LEU A 131 -26.02 -10.40 11.71
N GLY A 132 -26.11 -11.30 10.74
CA GLY A 132 -26.08 -12.74 10.97
C GLY A 132 -24.65 -13.27 11.15
N LYS A 133 -24.52 -14.59 11.00
CA LYS A 133 -23.22 -15.26 10.94
C LYS A 133 -22.42 -14.84 9.71
N GLN A 134 -21.10 -15.01 9.77
CA GLN A 134 -20.24 -14.87 8.61
C GLN A 134 -20.39 -16.08 7.69
N ASN A 135 -20.68 -15.82 6.42
CA ASN A 135 -20.72 -16.82 5.36
C ASN A 135 -19.47 -16.66 4.51
N ILE A 136 -18.89 -17.78 4.09
CA ILE A 136 -17.71 -17.84 3.24
C ILE A 136 -17.99 -18.85 2.15
N HIS A 137 -17.80 -18.46 0.90
CA HIS A 137 -17.94 -19.33 -0.26
C HIS A 137 -16.67 -19.30 -1.10
N THR A 138 -16.17 -20.48 -1.45
CA THR A 138 -15.02 -20.64 -2.33
C THR A 138 -15.49 -20.66 -3.78
N PHE A 139 -14.70 -20.08 -4.66
CA PHE A 139 -14.94 -20.14 -6.10
C PHE A 139 -14.41 -21.47 -6.65
N SER A 140 -15.15 -22.03 -7.60
CA SER A 140 -14.70 -23.20 -8.35
C SER A 140 -14.79 -22.93 -9.85
N GLN A 141 -13.80 -23.42 -10.58
CA GLN A 141 -13.78 -23.35 -12.03
C GLN A 141 -14.80 -24.35 -12.57
N LYS A 142 -15.85 -23.84 -13.24
CA LYS A 142 -16.87 -24.67 -13.90
C LYS A 142 -16.73 -24.69 -15.43
N GLY A 143 -15.88 -23.82 -16.00
CA GLY A 143 -15.59 -23.71 -17.43
C GLY A 143 -14.19 -23.14 -17.68
N ASP A 144 -13.88 -22.84 -18.94
CA ASP A 144 -12.52 -22.42 -19.35
C ASP A 144 -12.24 -20.93 -19.14
N THR A 145 -13.26 -20.12 -18.87
CA THR A 145 -13.18 -18.64 -18.95
C THR A 145 -13.34 -17.93 -17.62
N GLU A 146 -13.95 -18.56 -16.61
CA GLU A 146 -14.19 -17.95 -15.30
C GLU A 146 -14.15 -18.97 -14.15
N VAL A 147 -13.92 -18.46 -12.94
CA VAL A 147 -14.28 -19.16 -11.70
C VAL A 147 -15.58 -18.60 -11.15
N THR A 148 -16.44 -19.47 -10.63
CA THR A 148 -17.79 -19.11 -10.21
C THR A 148 -18.09 -19.57 -8.80
N THR A 149 -19.00 -18.88 -8.12
CA THR A 149 -19.62 -19.36 -6.89
C THR A 149 -21.09 -18.94 -6.85
N SER A 150 -21.92 -19.81 -6.29
CA SER A 150 -23.36 -19.61 -6.19
C SER A 150 -23.84 -19.91 -4.78
N PHE A 151 -24.63 -19.02 -4.21
CA PHE A 151 -25.13 -19.14 -2.84
C PHE A 151 -26.41 -18.33 -2.63
N ILE A 152 -27.07 -18.53 -1.49
CA ILE A 152 -28.31 -17.83 -1.14
C ILE A 152 -28.05 -16.94 0.08
N ASN A 153 -28.30 -15.65 -0.06
CA ASN A 153 -28.36 -14.71 1.05
C ASN A 153 -29.73 -14.80 1.72
N GLN A 154 -29.79 -15.35 2.95
CA GLN A 154 -31.02 -15.46 3.75
C GLN A 154 -31.35 -14.16 4.50
N GLY A 155 -30.51 -13.13 4.38
CA GLY A 155 -30.80 -11.78 4.83
C GLY A 155 -32.02 -11.19 4.13
N ASN A 156 -32.61 -10.16 4.73
CA ASN A 156 -33.76 -9.45 4.13
C ASN A 156 -33.35 -8.15 3.41
N ILE A 157 -32.05 -7.87 3.36
CA ILE A 157 -31.44 -6.77 2.61
C ILE A 157 -30.08 -7.22 2.06
N GLU A 158 -29.58 -6.47 1.09
CA GLU A 158 -28.27 -6.64 0.48
C GLU A 158 -27.13 -6.48 1.50
N ALA A 159 -26.02 -7.16 1.26
CA ALA A 159 -24.84 -7.14 2.12
C ALA A 159 -23.57 -6.82 1.31
N PRO A 160 -22.65 -6.00 1.83
CA PRO A 160 -21.35 -5.80 1.23
C PRO A 160 -20.48 -7.04 1.43
N PRO A 161 -19.93 -7.65 0.37
CA PRO A 161 -18.95 -8.71 0.49
C PRO A 161 -17.52 -8.19 0.66
N ILE A 162 -16.65 -9.06 1.17
CA ILE A 162 -15.20 -9.01 0.99
C ILE A 162 -14.82 -10.15 0.06
N ILE A 163 -14.15 -9.84 -1.05
CA ILE A 163 -13.66 -10.82 -2.00
C ILE A 163 -12.14 -10.86 -1.91
N GLU A 164 -11.61 -12.03 -1.58
CA GLU A 164 -10.17 -12.29 -1.47
C GLU A 164 -9.73 -13.20 -2.61
N ILE A 165 -8.72 -12.79 -3.35
CA ILE A 165 -8.28 -13.43 -4.59
C ILE A 165 -6.76 -13.60 -4.54
N GLU A 166 -6.28 -14.81 -4.82
CA GLU A 166 -4.88 -15.13 -5.04
C GLU A 166 -4.69 -15.46 -6.52
N ALA A 167 -3.89 -14.64 -7.22
CA ALA A 167 -3.62 -14.84 -8.63
C ALA A 167 -2.75 -16.08 -8.87
N GLN A 168 -3.10 -16.93 -9.86
CA GLN A 168 -2.28 -18.08 -10.24
C GLN A 168 -1.38 -17.78 -11.44
N LYS A 169 -1.77 -16.81 -12.28
CA LYS A 169 -0.99 -16.29 -13.40
C LYS A 169 -1.05 -14.75 -13.44
N PRO A 170 -0.06 -14.08 -14.05
CA PRO A 170 -0.14 -12.65 -14.30
C PRO A 170 -1.33 -12.29 -15.20
N SER A 171 -1.96 -11.14 -14.95
CA SER A 171 -3.07 -10.63 -15.77
C SER A 171 -3.06 -9.12 -15.89
N THR A 172 -3.58 -8.60 -16.99
CA THR A 172 -3.76 -7.16 -17.25
C THR A 172 -5.13 -6.64 -16.79
N PHE A 173 -6.00 -7.54 -16.34
CA PHE A 173 -7.32 -7.19 -15.82
C PHE A 173 -7.83 -8.21 -14.80
N LEU A 174 -8.84 -7.78 -14.04
CA LEU A 174 -9.67 -8.65 -13.22
C LEU A 174 -11.10 -8.11 -13.25
N ASP A 175 -12.04 -8.97 -13.61
CA ASP A 175 -13.47 -8.72 -13.57
C ASP A 175 -14.12 -9.54 -12.47
N VAL A 176 -15.05 -8.92 -11.75
CA VAL A 176 -15.99 -9.61 -10.87
C VAL A 176 -17.40 -9.26 -11.31
N TRP A 177 -18.11 -10.21 -11.90
CA TRP A 177 -19.50 -10.05 -12.28
C TRP A 177 -20.42 -10.46 -11.13
N PHE A 178 -21.41 -9.64 -10.82
CA PHE A 178 -22.35 -9.85 -9.71
C PHE A 178 -23.75 -9.35 -10.09
N GLY A 179 -24.69 -9.38 -9.15
CA GLY A 179 -26.07 -8.94 -9.36
C GLY A 179 -27.03 -10.08 -9.68
N GLU A 180 -28.23 -9.72 -10.13
CA GLU A 180 -29.28 -10.68 -10.47
C GLU A 180 -28.88 -11.44 -11.74
N SER A 181 -29.03 -12.76 -11.74
CA SER A 181 -28.68 -13.62 -12.87
C SER A 181 -29.95 -14.22 -13.48
N PRO A 182 -30.08 -14.32 -14.82
CA PRO A 182 -29.11 -13.88 -15.84
C PRO A 182 -29.27 -12.40 -16.24
N TYR A 183 -30.31 -11.71 -15.74
CA TYR A 183 -30.67 -10.35 -16.13
C TYR A 183 -30.31 -9.36 -15.02
N ASN A 184 -29.88 -8.15 -15.35
CA ASN A 184 -29.42 -7.12 -14.40
C ASN A 184 -28.11 -7.48 -13.68
N ARG A 185 -27.18 -8.12 -14.39
CA ARG A 185 -25.80 -8.28 -13.95
C ARG A 185 -25.07 -6.94 -14.01
N ASP A 186 -24.20 -6.74 -13.04
CA ASP A 186 -23.25 -5.63 -12.96
C ASP A 186 -21.83 -6.21 -12.83
N TYR A 187 -20.81 -5.36 -12.96
CA TYR A 187 -19.42 -5.78 -12.91
C TYR A 187 -18.55 -4.78 -12.16
N PHE A 188 -17.52 -5.33 -11.52
CA PHE A 188 -16.36 -4.61 -11.02
C PHE A 188 -15.18 -4.94 -11.91
N ARG A 189 -14.41 -3.94 -12.35
CA ARG A 189 -13.21 -4.16 -13.17
C ARG A 189 -12.03 -3.37 -12.64
N ILE A 190 -10.87 -4.01 -12.58
CA ILE A 190 -9.56 -3.33 -12.56
C ILE A 190 -8.77 -3.71 -13.81
N GLY A 191 -8.05 -2.77 -14.40
CA GLY A 191 -7.28 -2.97 -15.62
C GLY A 191 -8.17 -3.16 -16.87
N TYR A 192 -7.60 -3.72 -17.93
CA TYR A 192 -8.29 -3.88 -19.21
C TYR A 192 -7.91 -5.21 -19.90
N PRO A 193 -8.89 -5.96 -20.44
CA PRO A 193 -8.61 -7.15 -21.23
C PRO A 193 -7.91 -6.76 -22.54
N LEU A 194 -7.01 -7.62 -23.00
CA LEU A 194 -6.23 -7.42 -24.22
C LEU A 194 -7.04 -7.73 -25.48
N LYS A 195 -6.77 -7.02 -26.56
CA LYS A 195 -7.18 -7.42 -27.92
C LYS A 195 -6.26 -8.52 -28.46
N THR A 196 -6.72 -9.30 -29.43
CA THR A 196 -6.03 -10.47 -29.98
C THR A 196 -4.61 -10.20 -30.52
N GLU A 197 -4.30 -8.95 -30.88
CA GLU A 197 -3.00 -8.53 -31.44
C GLU A 197 -2.07 -7.90 -30.38
N GLN A 198 -2.53 -7.76 -29.13
CA GLN A 198 -1.76 -7.14 -28.06
C GLN A 198 -1.04 -8.21 -27.22
N LEU A 199 0.27 -8.05 -27.04
CA LEU A 199 1.05 -8.90 -26.14
C LEU A 199 1.23 -8.15 -24.81
N PRO A 200 0.82 -8.73 -23.67
CA PRO A 200 1.08 -8.10 -22.38
C PRO A 200 2.58 -8.02 -22.15
N VAL A 201 3.03 -6.90 -21.61
CA VAL A 201 4.42 -6.70 -21.22
C VAL A 201 4.55 -6.72 -19.70
N GLU A 202 5.63 -7.28 -19.19
CA GLU A 202 5.97 -7.13 -17.77
C GLU A 202 6.13 -5.64 -17.47
N ARG A 203 5.50 -5.13 -16.39
CA ARG A 203 5.56 -3.71 -16.04
C ARG A 203 7.00 -3.23 -15.86
N ASN A 204 7.81 -4.03 -15.17
CA ASN A 204 9.23 -3.79 -14.95
C ASN A 204 10.03 -4.89 -15.66
N GLN A 205 10.30 -4.70 -16.95
CA GLN A 205 11.09 -5.65 -17.71
C GLN A 205 12.58 -5.48 -17.37
N ARG A 206 13.21 -6.48 -16.74
CA ARG A 206 14.63 -6.41 -16.38
C ARG A 206 15.53 -6.51 -17.61
N LEU A 207 16.31 -5.47 -17.89
CA LEU A 207 17.24 -5.42 -19.03
C LEU A 207 18.69 -5.69 -18.62
N ILE A 208 19.08 -5.31 -17.41
CA ILE A 208 20.40 -5.62 -16.85
C ILE A 208 20.20 -6.23 -15.47
N TRP A 209 20.94 -7.30 -15.22
CA TRP A 209 21.32 -7.75 -13.90
C TRP A 209 22.78 -8.16 -13.96
N ASP A 210 23.61 -7.48 -13.18
CA ASP A 210 25.03 -7.71 -13.14
C ASP A 210 25.45 -7.77 -11.66
N GLU A 211 25.92 -8.93 -11.23
CA GLU A 211 26.40 -9.20 -9.87
C GLU A 211 27.86 -8.74 -9.70
N MET A 212 28.38 -7.93 -10.63
CA MET A 212 29.71 -7.32 -10.58
C MET A 212 30.84 -8.36 -10.52
N ALA A 213 30.59 -9.59 -10.98
CA ALA A 213 31.52 -10.71 -10.92
C ALA A 213 32.66 -10.63 -11.96
N THR A 214 32.51 -9.83 -13.02
CA THR A 214 33.50 -9.63 -14.06
C THR A 214 33.33 -8.27 -14.74
N THR A 215 34.44 -7.64 -15.14
CA THR A 215 34.42 -6.40 -15.93
C THR A 215 34.18 -6.67 -17.42
N VAL A 216 34.04 -7.93 -17.85
CA VAL A 216 33.68 -8.27 -19.23
C VAL A 216 32.29 -7.70 -19.57
N GLY A 217 32.20 -7.01 -20.71
CA GLY A 217 30.99 -6.31 -21.13
C GLY A 217 30.88 -4.87 -20.62
N TRP A 218 31.85 -4.41 -19.83
CA TRP A 218 32.02 -3.02 -19.44
C TRP A 218 33.16 -2.38 -20.22
N SER A 219 32.96 -1.15 -20.71
CA SER A 219 33.95 -0.37 -21.45
C SER A 219 34.55 0.71 -20.56
N LYS A 220 35.86 0.92 -20.64
CA LYS A 220 36.53 2.03 -19.93
C LYS A 220 36.01 3.38 -20.42
N VAL A 221 35.79 4.31 -19.51
CA VAL A 221 35.35 5.68 -19.82
C VAL A 221 36.59 6.53 -20.10
N SER A 222 36.61 7.24 -21.22
CA SER A 222 37.75 8.10 -21.62
C SER A 222 37.63 9.53 -21.10
N SER A 223 36.42 9.99 -20.81
CA SER A 223 36.12 11.34 -20.30
C SER A 223 34.75 11.33 -19.65
N MET A 224 34.58 12.09 -18.57
CA MET A 224 33.28 12.31 -17.94
C MET A 224 33.16 13.75 -17.43
N GLU A 225 31.93 14.13 -17.09
CA GLU A 225 31.59 15.51 -16.71
C GLU A 225 32.24 15.96 -15.39
N ASP A 226 32.25 15.08 -14.39
CA ASP A 226 32.67 15.39 -13.02
C ASP A 226 33.71 14.38 -12.53
N GLY A 227 34.96 14.55 -12.95
CA GLY A 227 36.11 13.74 -12.53
C GLY A 227 36.93 13.18 -13.69
N ASP A 228 38.13 12.72 -13.37
CA ASP A 228 39.12 12.24 -14.34
C ASP A 228 39.21 10.70 -14.30
N PRO A 229 38.74 9.98 -15.34
CA PRO A 229 38.64 8.51 -15.35
C PRO A 229 39.98 7.83 -15.71
N VAL A 230 41.06 8.18 -14.99
CA VAL A 230 42.43 7.68 -15.23
C VAL A 230 42.77 6.37 -14.53
N GLY A 231 41.94 5.96 -13.56
CA GLY A 231 42.14 4.75 -12.77
C GLY A 231 41.73 3.45 -13.48
N GLU A 232 41.81 2.34 -12.75
CA GLU A 232 41.54 0.99 -13.25
C GLU A 232 40.51 0.25 -12.39
N MET A 233 39.37 -0.10 -13.02
CA MET A 233 38.29 -0.86 -12.39
C MET A 233 38.60 -2.35 -12.45
N LYS A 234 38.46 -3.06 -11.32
CA LYS A 234 38.57 -4.52 -11.27
C LYS A 234 37.40 -5.14 -10.54
N SER A 235 37.24 -6.44 -10.75
CA SER A 235 36.32 -7.28 -9.99
C SER A 235 37.09 -8.32 -9.18
N ASP A 236 36.63 -8.57 -7.95
CA ASP A 236 37.09 -9.66 -7.10
C ASP A 236 36.16 -10.89 -7.14
N LYS A 237 35.26 -10.94 -8.15
CA LYS A 237 34.13 -11.88 -8.34
C LYS A 237 32.86 -11.57 -7.53
N TYR A 238 32.90 -10.63 -6.61
CA TYR A 238 31.74 -10.27 -5.78
C TYR A 238 31.35 -8.80 -5.93
N GLN A 239 32.28 -7.95 -6.37
CA GLN A 239 32.09 -6.52 -6.46
C GLN A 239 33.09 -5.88 -7.43
N PHE A 240 32.71 -4.71 -7.94
CA PHE A 240 33.61 -3.80 -8.61
C PHE A 240 34.25 -2.85 -7.60
N TYR A 241 35.56 -2.66 -7.74
CA TYR A 241 36.36 -1.73 -6.95
C TYR A 241 37.41 -1.06 -7.82
N CYS A 242 37.88 0.11 -7.38
CA CYS A 242 39.00 0.80 -8.01
C CYS A 242 40.31 0.19 -7.50
N SER A 243 41.05 -0.49 -8.39
CA SER A 243 42.32 -1.14 -8.04
C SER A 243 43.52 -0.17 -8.07
N ASP A 244 43.38 0.90 -8.83
CA ASP A 244 44.32 2.00 -8.94
C ASP A 244 43.53 3.26 -9.30
N PHE A 245 43.65 4.32 -8.51
CA PHE A 245 42.96 5.59 -8.75
C PHE A 245 43.65 6.45 -9.82
N GLY A 246 44.85 6.05 -10.26
CA GLY A 246 45.67 6.79 -11.21
C GLY A 246 46.17 8.12 -10.62
N THR A 247 46.89 8.89 -11.44
CA THR A 247 47.34 10.23 -11.09
C THR A 247 46.66 11.22 -12.04
N SER A 248 45.90 12.16 -11.49
CA SER A 248 45.32 13.24 -12.28
C SER A 248 46.21 14.48 -12.27
N THR A 249 46.26 15.19 -13.40
CA THR A 249 46.86 16.54 -13.46
C THR A 249 45.89 17.61 -12.96
N SER A 250 44.62 17.25 -12.72
CA SER A 250 43.57 18.13 -12.20
C SER A 250 43.44 18.01 -10.68
N LYS A 251 43.20 19.13 -9.98
CA LYS A 251 42.94 19.16 -8.53
C LYS A 251 41.48 18.81 -8.20
N GLY A 252 41.03 17.63 -8.63
CA GLY A 252 39.64 17.20 -8.46
C GLY A 252 39.48 15.70 -8.22
N TRP A 253 38.29 15.19 -8.51
CA TRP A 253 37.99 13.76 -8.46
C TRP A 253 38.76 13.00 -9.54
N HIS A 254 39.38 11.88 -9.18
CA HIS A 254 39.95 10.96 -10.15
C HIS A 254 39.86 9.51 -9.67
N GLY A 255 39.80 8.58 -10.62
CA GLY A 255 39.66 7.17 -10.30
C GLY A 255 39.21 6.34 -11.49
N ALA A 256 38.61 5.18 -11.20
CA ALA A 256 38.15 4.27 -12.23
C ALA A 256 36.71 4.56 -12.62
N ALA A 257 36.42 4.55 -13.93
CA ALA A 257 35.07 4.62 -14.45
C ALA A 257 34.87 3.65 -15.63
N VAL A 258 33.75 2.95 -15.60
CA VAL A 258 33.35 1.99 -16.64
C VAL A 258 31.89 2.23 -17.02
N LYS A 259 31.55 1.97 -18.27
CA LYS A 259 30.17 2.09 -18.78
C LYS A 259 29.72 0.86 -19.57
N LYS A 260 28.42 0.63 -19.57
CA LYS A 260 27.77 -0.49 -20.27
C LYS A 260 26.50 0.00 -20.96
N ASN A 261 26.28 -0.47 -22.19
CA ASN A 261 25.07 -0.17 -22.94
C ASN A 261 23.88 -0.95 -22.36
N ILE A 262 22.72 -0.31 -22.33
CA ILE A 262 21.46 -0.96 -21.97
C ILE A 262 21.01 -1.84 -23.14
N PRO A 263 20.87 -3.17 -22.95
CA PRO A 263 20.42 -4.07 -24.01
C PRO A 263 19.04 -3.67 -24.52
N GLY A 264 18.88 -3.56 -25.84
CA GLY A 264 17.62 -3.11 -26.45
C GLY A 264 17.29 -1.63 -26.21
N GLY A 265 18.27 -0.81 -25.77
CA GLY A 265 18.12 0.63 -25.56
C GLY A 265 17.98 1.44 -26.86
N PRO A 266 17.63 2.73 -26.77
CA PRO A 266 17.44 3.52 -25.55
C PRO A 266 16.00 3.45 -24.97
N VAL A 267 15.87 3.55 -23.64
CA VAL A 267 14.58 3.41 -22.93
C VAL A 267 14.07 4.73 -22.36
N GLN A 268 12.75 4.93 -22.42
CA GLN A 268 12.09 6.11 -21.85
C GLN A 268 11.96 5.97 -20.32
N ASP A 269 11.14 5.04 -19.86
CA ASP A 269 10.87 4.88 -18.44
C ASP A 269 11.69 3.72 -17.90
N PHE A 270 12.25 3.91 -16.72
CA PHE A 270 13.22 2.96 -16.16
C PHE A 270 13.28 3.00 -14.64
N ILE A 271 13.82 1.92 -14.10
CA ILE A 271 14.27 1.81 -12.71
C ILE A 271 15.72 1.33 -12.74
N MET A 272 16.60 1.94 -11.94
CA MET A 272 17.94 1.46 -11.68
C MET A 272 18.12 1.26 -10.18
N GLN A 273 18.76 0.16 -9.82
CA GLN A 273 19.13 -0.16 -8.45
C GLN A 273 20.58 -0.64 -8.42
N ALA A 274 21.35 -0.14 -7.46
CA ALA A 274 22.70 -0.62 -7.20
C ALA A 274 22.91 -0.84 -5.70
N TYR A 275 23.72 -1.83 -5.34
CA TYR A 275 24.24 -2.01 -3.98
C TYR A 275 25.65 -1.45 -3.90
N VAL A 276 25.85 -0.53 -2.96
CA VAL A 276 27.06 0.28 -2.87
C VAL A 276 27.63 0.22 -1.46
N THR A 277 28.95 0.10 -1.38
CA THR A 277 29.74 0.23 -0.15
C THR A 277 30.54 1.53 -0.21
N CYS A 278 30.50 2.31 0.86
CA CYS A 278 31.36 3.48 1.08
C CYS A 278 31.65 3.59 2.59
N LYS A 279 32.77 3.00 3.04
CA LYS A 279 33.13 2.92 4.46
C LYS A 279 34.52 3.50 4.68
N SER A 280 34.56 4.66 5.34
CA SER A 280 35.80 5.27 5.81
C SER A 280 36.27 4.60 7.10
N LYS A 281 37.59 4.57 7.31
CA LYS A 281 38.22 4.03 8.52
C LYS A 281 38.73 5.10 9.47
N LYS A 282 39.04 6.26 8.90
CA LYS A 282 39.69 7.37 9.58
C LYS A 282 39.09 8.68 9.09
N ILE A 283 39.12 9.66 9.99
CA ILE A 283 39.01 11.08 9.64
C ILE A 283 40.07 11.41 8.58
N ASN A 284 39.70 12.18 7.57
CA ASN A 284 40.53 12.56 6.41
C ASN A 284 40.70 11.46 5.33
N GLU A 285 39.70 10.60 5.16
CA GLU A 285 39.52 9.80 3.95
C GLU A 285 38.40 10.39 3.10
N MET A 286 38.62 10.51 1.78
CA MET A 286 37.62 11.05 0.85
C MET A 286 37.41 10.14 -0.34
N GLY A 287 36.16 9.96 -0.72
CA GLY A 287 35.81 8.99 -1.73
C GLY A 287 34.39 9.16 -2.23
N ARG A 288 34.16 8.70 -3.46
CA ARG A 288 32.84 8.70 -4.10
C ARG A 288 32.61 7.41 -4.86
N VAL A 289 31.46 6.80 -4.62
CA VAL A 289 30.90 5.76 -5.48
C VAL A 289 29.64 6.30 -6.12
N GLU A 290 29.64 6.42 -7.44
CA GLU A 290 28.58 7.05 -8.21
C GLU A 290 28.10 6.13 -9.34
N ILE A 291 26.77 6.08 -9.50
CA ILE A 291 26.11 5.44 -10.63
C ILE A 291 25.42 6.54 -11.43
N ALA A 292 25.79 6.67 -12.71
CA ALA A 292 25.20 7.62 -13.64
C ALA A 292 24.42 6.88 -14.74
N ILE A 293 23.29 7.45 -15.12
CA ILE A 293 22.50 7.01 -16.28
C ILE A 293 22.75 8.01 -17.40
N LEU A 294 23.16 7.51 -18.57
CA LEU A 294 23.56 8.32 -19.71
C LEU A 294 22.59 8.15 -20.88
N ASP A 295 22.51 9.18 -21.71
CA ASP A 295 21.81 9.14 -23.00
C ASP A 295 22.64 8.46 -24.11
N GLU A 296 22.09 8.41 -25.33
CA GLU A 296 22.77 7.83 -26.49
C GLU A 296 24.09 8.53 -26.85
N ASN A 297 24.27 9.78 -26.43
CA ASN A 297 25.47 10.58 -26.67
C ASN A 297 26.43 10.56 -25.47
N SER A 298 26.23 9.65 -24.51
CA SER A 298 26.98 9.58 -23.25
C SER A 298 26.88 10.85 -22.38
N LYS A 299 25.83 11.67 -22.53
CA LYS A 299 25.54 12.77 -21.60
C LYS A 299 24.77 12.27 -20.37
N VAL A 300 25.05 12.85 -19.21
CA VAL A 300 24.41 12.46 -17.95
C VAL A 300 22.94 12.88 -17.93
N LEU A 301 22.04 11.91 -17.78
CA LEU A 301 20.63 12.15 -17.47
C LEU A 301 20.42 12.35 -15.98
N SER A 302 21.08 11.51 -15.19
CA SER A 302 21.02 11.56 -13.74
C SER A 302 22.21 10.83 -13.14
N LYS A 303 22.58 11.21 -11.92
CA LYS A 303 23.63 10.56 -11.14
C LYS A 303 23.24 10.49 -9.67
N ILE A 304 23.42 9.31 -9.09
CA ILE A 304 23.22 9.05 -7.67
C ILE A 304 24.53 8.52 -7.08
N ALA A 305 24.94 9.06 -5.94
CA ALA A 305 26.22 8.75 -5.34
C ALA A 305 26.15 8.70 -3.82
N MET A 306 27.03 7.88 -3.26
CA MET A 306 27.42 7.96 -1.86
C MET A 306 28.85 8.47 -1.77
N ASN A 307 29.05 9.47 -0.94
CA ASN A 307 30.33 10.17 -0.81
C ASN A 307 30.79 10.14 0.65
N ASP A 308 32.08 10.31 0.87
CA ASP A 308 32.64 10.85 2.10
C ASP A 308 33.48 12.08 1.72
N LEU A 309 33.05 13.26 2.19
CA LEU A 309 33.54 14.56 1.72
C LEU A 309 34.17 15.41 2.82
N PHE A 310 34.21 14.91 4.06
CA PHE A 310 34.55 15.74 5.22
C PHE A 310 35.94 15.42 5.76
N TRP A 311 36.83 16.41 5.73
CA TRP A 311 38.20 16.27 6.22
C TRP A 311 38.32 16.28 7.76
N GLN A 312 37.30 16.78 8.48
CA GLN A 312 37.27 16.90 9.94
C GLN A 312 36.36 15.88 10.64
N ALA A 313 35.57 15.12 9.88
CA ALA A 313 34.62 14.15 10.40
C ALA A 313 34.45 13.00 9.42
N GLU A 314 34.25 11.79 9.92
CA GLU A 314 33.73 10.69 9.11
C GLU A 314 32.24 10.95 8.90
N GLN A 315 31.87 11.41 7.72
CA GLN A 315 30.48 11.76 7.43
C GLN A 315 30.13 11.43 6.00
N ASN A 316 29.45 10.30 5.84
CA ASN A 316 28.92 9.91 4.55
C ASN A 316 27.79 10.85 4.11
N PHE A 317 27.74 11.14 2.82
CA PHE A 317 26.87 12.15 2.23
C PHE A 317 26.26 11.63 0.94
N GLY A 318 24.93 11.50 0.91
CA GLY A 318 24.18 11.03 -0.24
C GLY A 318 23.86 12.18 -1.19
N THR A 319 24.07 11.97 -2.49
CA THR A 319 23.75 12.95 -3.52
C THR A 319 22.95 12.32 -4.65
N MET A 320 21.92 13.02 -5.12
CA MET A 320 21.17 12.64 -6.31
C MET A 320 20.84 13.88 -7.13
N VAL A 321 21.25 13.88 -8.39
CA VAL A 321 21.09 15.00 -9.33
C VAL A 321 20.51 14.50 -10.65
N ILE A 322 19.61 15.29 -11.21
CA ILE A 322 19.02 15.11 -12.54
C ILE A 322 19.53 16.23 -13.45
N GLY A 323 20.07 15.85 -14.60
CA GLY A 323 20.70 16.71 -15.58
C GLY A 323 22.19 16.96 -15.32
N TYR A 324 22.85 17.44 -16.37
CA TYR A 324 24.25 17.85 -16.38
C TYR A 324 24.40 19.36 -16.14
N ASP A 325 25.64 19.80 -15.90
CA ASP A 325 26.01 21.19 -15.69
C ASP A 325 25.59 22.08 -16.86
N ASN A 326 24.97 23.22 -16.53
CA ASN A 326 24.40 24.17 -17.48
C ASN A 326 23.17 23.66 -18.28
N LYS A 327 22.64 22.46 -17.97
CA LYS A 327 21.35 22.03 -18.53
C LYS A 327 20.20 22.83 -17.88
N PRO A 328 19.29 23.43 -18.67
CA PRO A 328 18.08 24.05 -18.15
C PRO A 328 17.28 23.05 -17.29
N GLY A 329 16.84 23.50 -16.12
CA GLY A 329 16.07 22.67 -15.20
C GLY A 329 16.86 21.60 -14.46
N LYS A 330 18.20 21.68 -14.38
CA LYS A 330 19.01 20.83 -13.49
C LYS A 330 18.43 20.85 -12.07
N THR A 331 18.19 19.67 -11.50
CA THR A 331 17.52 19.51 -10.20
C THR A 331 18.32 18.58 -9.30
N GLY A 332 18.63 19.01 -8.09
CA GLY A 332 19.11 18.13 -7.02
C GLY A 332 17.94 17.60 -6.20
N LEU A 333 17.84 16.29 -6.02
CA LEU A 333 16.77 15.65 -5.23
C LEU A 333 17.21 15.27 -3.82
N ILE A 334 18.44 14.79 -3.67
CA ILE A 334 19.01 14.38 -2.39
C ILE A 334 20.38 15.04 -2.28
N TYR A 335 20.64 15.67 -1.13
CA TYR A 335 21.91 16.30 -0.81
C TYR A 335 22.03 16.40 0.72
N GLU A 336 22.26 15.27 1.39
CA GLU A 336 22.21 15.18 2.86
C GLU A 336 22.98 13.98 3.45
N SER A 337 23.20 14.03 4.77
CA SER A 337 23.78 12.91 5.56
C SER A 337 22.74 12.02 6.24
N GLY A 338 21.44 12.24 6.01
CA GLY A 338 20.34 11.55 6.67
C GLY A 338 19.78 12.33 7.87
N ASP A 339 19.04 11.65 8.76
CA ASP A 339 18.38 12.29 9.92
C ASP A 339 19.38 12.87 10.92
N TYR A 340 20.54 12.24 10.99
CA TYR A 340 21.67 12.68 11.79
C TYR A 340 22.92 12.72 10.90
N PRO A 341 23.93 13.55 11.24
CA PRO A 341 25.17 13.64 10.47
C PRO A 341 25.88 12.30 10.23
N ASN A 342 25.67 11.29 11.08
CA ASN A 342 26.30 9.97 10.99
C ASN A 342 25.37 8.86 10.47
N THR A 343 24.15 9.16 10.02
CA THR A 343 23.17 8.14 9.59
C THR A 343 23.77 7.25 8.49
N TRP A 344 24.41 7.87 7.50
CA TRP A 344 25.03 7.14 6.39
C TRP A 344 26.40 6.54 6.69
N ASN A 345 27.00 6.80 7.85
CA ASN A 345 28.36 6.32 8.14
C ASN A 345 28.47 4.81 8.04
N GLN A 346 29.64 4.31 7.63
CA GLN A 346 29.87 2.89 7.37
C GLN A 346 28.87 2.34 6.33
N TYR A 347 28.66 3.10 5.25
CA TYR A 347 27.61 2.82 4.31
C TYR A 347 27.81 1.46 3.62
N PHE A 348 26.78 0.62 3.74
CA PHE A 348 26.50 -0.46 2.82
C PHE A 348 24.99 -0.46 2.60
N GLY A 349 24.57 -0.29 1.36
CA GLY A 349 23.18 0.06 1.12
C GLY A 349 22.79 0.12 -0.35
N ARG A 350 21.54 0.53 -0.59
CA ARG A 350 20.93 0.63 -1.90
C ARG A 350 20.92 2.07 -2.39
N LEU A 351 21.34 2.25 -3.64
CA LEU A 351 21.02 3.44 -4.41
C LEU A 351 19.96 3.06 -5.44
N TRP A 352 18.87 3.82 -5.52
CA TRP A 352 17.76 3.54 -6.41
C TRP A 352 17.25 4.83 -7.05
N ILE A 353 16.90 4.73 -8.33
CA ILE A 353 16.34 5.82 -9.12
C ILE A 353 15.30 5.26 -10.07
N ALA A 354 14.22 6.01 -10.28
CA ALA A 354 13.26 5.72 -11.32
C ALA A 354 12.82 6.98 -12.06
N ARG A 355 12.49 6.78 -13.33
CA ARG A 355 11.70 7.72 -14.12
C ARG A 355 10.47 7.02 -14.69
N THR A 356 9.30 7.61 -14.46
CA THR A 356 8.02 7.18 -15.02
C THR A 356 7.27 8.40 -15.57
N GLY A 357 7.13 8.51 -16.88
CA GLY A 357 6.69 9.72 -17.56
C GLY A 357 7.67 10.87 -17.32
N ASN A 358 7.16 11.98 -16.77
CA ASN A 358 7.95 13.13 -16.34
C ASN A 358 8.21 13.14 -14.82
N VAL A 359 7.87 12.05 -14.11
CA VAL A 359 8.11 11.93 -12.67
C VAL A 359 9.42 11.19 -12.44
N TRP A 360 10.26 11.80 -11.61
CA TRP A 360 11.52 11.24 -11.13
C TRP A 360 11.44 10.92 -9.65
N GLU A 361 11.96 9.76 -9.28
CA GLU A 361 12.01 9.28 -7.91
C GLU A 361 13.42 8.79 -7.61
N ALA A 362 13.88 9.03 -6.39
CA ALA A 362 15.18 8.60 -5.92
C ALA A 362 15.08 8.08 -4.49
N TYR A 363 15.88 7.07 -4.20
CA TYR A 363 15.90 6.40 -2.92
C TYR A 363 17.32 5.98 -2.54
N ILE A 364 17.73 6.35 -1.32
CA ILE A 364 18.98 5.93 -0.69
C ILE A 364 18.61 5.20 0.59
N SER A 365 19.09 3.98 0.77
CA SER A 365 18.91 3.25 2.03
C SER A 365 20.18 2.58 2.48
N LYS A 366 20.41 2.59 3.80
CA LYS A 366 21.45 1.80 4.44
C LYS A 366 20.84 0.49 4.91
N PHE A 367 21.54 -0.62 4.71
CA PHE A 367 21.06 -1.92 5.13
C PHE A 367 21.34 -2.19 6.61
N LEU A 368 20.47 -2.98 7.24
CA LEU A 368 20.74 -3.60 8.53
C LEU A 368 22.00 -4.47 8.42
N PRO A 369 22.94 -4.39 9.38
CA PRO A 369 24.20 -5.13 9.33
C PRO A 369 24.01 -6.62 9.06
N GLY A 370 24.72 -7.14 8.05
CA GLY A 370 24.66 -8.55 7.65
C GLY A 370 23.39 -8.97 6.90
N THR A 371 22.56 -8.01 6.49
CA THR A 371 21.33 -8.26 5.71
C THR A 371 21.26 -7.32 4.49
N GLU A 372 20.25 -7.53 3.64
CA GLU A 372 19.87 -6.61 2.56
C GLU A 372 18.50 -5.93 2.85
N LYS A 373 18.12 -5.87 4.13
CA LYS A 373 16.90 -5.18 4.57
C LYS A 373 17.23 -3.72 4.86
N ASP A 374 16.39 -2.83 4.37
CA ASP A 374 16.53 -1.39 4.59
C ASP A 374 16.36 -1.03 6.08
N ASP A 375 17.24 -0.18 6.61
CA ASP A 375 17.23 0.33 7.99
C ASP A 375 16.89 1.83 7.99
N SER A 376 17.87 2.67 7.66
CA SER A 376 17.69 4.10 7.46
C SER A 376 17.46 4.41 5.98
N GLU A 377 16.50 5.27 5.68
CA GLU A 377 16.10 5.55 4.30
C GLU A 377 15.83 7.03 4.01
N ARG A 378 16.02 7.39 2.74
CA ARG A 378 15.65 8.68 2.15
C ARG A 378 14.97 8.46 0.82
N PHE A 379 13.78 9.02 0.69
CA PHE A 379 13.00 9.03 -0.54
C PHE A 379 12.74 10.46 -0.99
N ALA A 380 13.00 10.74 -2.26
CA ALA A 380 12.70 12.02 -2.88
C ALA A 380 11.95 11.80 -4.20
N ARG A 381 10.99 12.67 -4.47
CA ARG A 381 10.18 12.66 -5.70
C ARG A 381 10.07 14.05 -6.27
N TRP A 382 10.16 14.15 -7.59
CA TRP A 382 10.05 15.40 -8.32
C TRP A 382 9.34 15.18 -9.66
N THR A 383 8.58 16.18 -10.09
CA THR A 383 7.89 16.17 -11.38
C THR A 383 8.53 17.23 -12.28
N ASP A 384 9.01 16.81 -13.45
CA ASP A 384 9.54 17.68 -14.48
C ASP A 384 8.41 18.35 -15.27
N GLU A 385 7.83 19.40 -14.71
CA GLU A 385 6.67 20.11 -15.29
C GLU A 385 6.95 20.67 -16.69
N ASN A 386 8.21 21.06 -16.94
CA ASN A 386 8.64 21.64 -18.21
C ASN A 386 9.22 20.60 -19.19
N ASN A 387 9.29 19.33 -18.79
CA ASN A 387 9.82 18.22 -19.60
C ASN A 387 11.26 18.45 -20.11
N TYR A 388 12.12 19.07 -19.29
CA TYR A 388 13.52 19.31 -19.63
C TYR A 388 14.40 18.04 -19.64
N HIS A 389 13.97 16.96 -18.98
CA HIS A 389 14.72 15.70 -18.80
C HIS A 389 13.95 14.50 -19.35
N MET A 390 13.55 14.59 -20.62
CA MET A 390 12.82 13.53 -21.33
C MET A 390 13.70 12.67 -22.23
N GLU A 391 15.01 12.91 -22.30
CA GLU A 391 15.94 12.10 -23.10
C GLU A 391 16.00 10.65 -22.59
N LYS A 392 16.18 9.69 -23.51
CA LYS A 392 16.12 8.25 -23.19
C LYS A 392 17.44 7.74 -22.61
N ALA A 393 17.34 6.83 -21.63
CA ALA A 393 18.49 6.16 -21.05
C ALA A 393 19.05 5.11 -22.02
N ALA A 394 20.33 5.21 -22.36
CA ALA A 394 21.02 4.31 -23.26
C ALA A 394 22.17 3.55 -22.60
N GLN A 395 22.79 4.12 -21.56
CA GLN A 395 23.97 3.53 -20.92
C GLN A 395 23.93 3.72 -19.40
N ILE A 396 24.62 2.84 -18.68
CA ILE A 396 24.91 3.00 -17.25
C ILE A 396 26.42 3.14 -17.10
N GLN A 397 26.83 4.10 -16.28
CA GLN A 397 28.22 4.33 -15.91
C GLN A 397 28.38 4.16 -14.40
N ILE A 398 29.43 3.43 -14.02
CA ILE A 398 29.88 3.28 -12.63
C ILE A 398 31.20 4.03 -12.50
N SER A 399 31.34 4.85 -11.47
CA SER A 399 32.61 5.48 -11.13
C SER A 399 32.93 5.36 -9.64
N ILE A 400 34.20 5.08 -9.35
CA ILE A 400 34.74 5.00 -8.00
C ILE A 400 35.98 5.89 -7.98
N MET A 401 35.93 6.96 -7.19
CA MET A 401 36.89 8.06 -7.26
C MET A 401 37.42 8.47 -5.89
N GLN A 402 38.67 8.94 -5.89
CA GLN A 402 39.31 9.65 -4.78
C GLN A 402 39.35 11.15 -5.05
N TRP A 403 39.48 11.94 -3.99
CA TRP A 403 39.58 13.40 -4.10
C TRP A 403 41.04 13.84 -3.99
N GLN A 404 41.61 14.34 -5.10
CA GLN A 404 42.99 14.83 -5.13
C GLN A 404 43.98 13.80 -4.53
N ASP A 405 44.97 14.28 -3.75
CA ASP A 405 45.95 13.46 -3.05
C ASP A 405 45.47 13.02 -1.64
N VAL A 406 44.17 13.19 -1.33
CA VAL A 406 43.60 12.75 -0.04
C VAL A 406 43.50 11.21 -0.05
N PRO A 407 43.85 10.53 1.07
CA PRO A 407 43.67 9.09 1.16
C PRO A 407 42.24 8.66 0.75
N PRO A 408 42.09 7.67 -0.13
CA PRO A 408 40.77 7.19 -0.51
C PRO A 408 40.09 6.51 0.66
N VAL A 409 38.76 6.56 0.66
CA VAL A 409 37.91 5.77 1.56
C VAL A 409 38.28 4.29 1.48
N GLU A 410 38.51 3.65 2.64
CA GLU A 410 39.04 2.28 2.75
C GLU A 410 38.27 1.27 1.90
N ALA A 411 36.93 1.29 1.98
CA ALA A 411 36.10 0.38 1.20
C ALA A 411 35.10 1.14 0.33
N MET A 412 35.35 1.13 -0.98
CA MET A 412 34.46 1.65 -2.01
C MET A 412 34.19 0.59 -3.06
N SER A 413 32.92 0.20 -3.21
CA SER A 413 32.55 -0.84 -4.16
C SER A 413 31.10 -0.79 -4.62
N VAL A 414 30.82 -1.48 -5.73
CA VAL A 414 29.48 -1.81 -6.20
C VAL A 414 29.38 -3.33 -6.29
N SER A 415 28.37 -3.95 -5.67
CA SER A 415 28.27 -5.42 -5.59
C SER A 415 27.07 -6.02 -6.36
N ASP A 416 26.08 -5.20 -6.70
CA ASP A 416 24.94 -5.62 -7.51
C ASP A 416 24.42 -4.40 -8.27
N LEU A 417 24.07 -4.60 -9.55
CA LEU A 417 23.42 -3.59 -10.37
C LEU A 417 22.28 -4.23 -11.15
N LYS A 418 21.09 -3.64 -11.03
CA LYS A 418 19.90 -4.03 -11.79
C LYS A 418 19.32 -2.82 -12.50
N PHE A 419 18.84 -3.03 -13.71
CA PHE A 419 18.15 -2.01 -14.50
C PHE A 419 16.93 -2.62 -15.17
N TRP A 420 15.80 -1.95 -15.04
CA TRP A 420 14.52 -2.34 -15.62
C TRP A 420 14.01 -1.24 -16.54
N LYS A 421 13.44 -1.64 -17.67
CA LYS A 421 12.54 -0.80 -18.45
C LYS A 421 11.16 -0.82 -17.80
N VAL A 422 10.59 0.35 -17.55
CA VAL A 422 9.22 0.49 -17.09
C VAL A 422 8.33 0.63 -18.32
N ASN A 423 7.40 -0.31 -18.52
CA ASN A 423 6.40 -0.20 -19.57
C ASN A 423 5.18 0.54 -19.01
N LEU A 424 4.92 1.75 -19.51
CA LEU A 424 3.75 2.55 -19.10
C LEU A 424 2.44 1.92 -19.60
N ASN A 425 1.36 2.09 -18.84
CA ASN A 425 -0.01 1.72 -19.23
C ASN A 425 -0.48 2.58 -20.41
N THR A 426 0.01 2.31 -21.62
CA THR A 426 -0.55 2.87 -22.84
C THR A 426 -1.62 1.92 -23.37
N LYS A 427 -2.66 2.46 -24.02
CA LYS A 427 -3.82 1.69 -24.53
C LYS A 427 -3.45 0.56 -25.51
N ASN A 428 -2.21 0.53 -26.01
CA ASN A 428 -1.78 -0.41 -27.03
C ASN A 428 -1.12 -1.67 -26.47
N ASP A 429 -0.37 -1.60 -25.35
CA ASP A 429 0.27 -2.75 -24.70
C ASP A 429 0.22 -2.58 -23.16
N PRO A 430 -0.94 -2.81 -22.51
CA PRO A 430 -1.03 -2.60 -21.07
C PRO A 430 -0.23 -3.67 -20.33
N PRO A 431 0.56 -3.30 -19.31
CA PRO A 431 1.32 -4.27 -18.55
C PRO A 431 0.43 -5.10 -17.62
N TYR A 432 0.97 -6.20 -17.11
CA TYR A 432 0.31 -6.95 -16.04
C TYR A 432 0.05 -6.02 -14.83
N ILE A 433 -1.19 -6.05 -14.34
CA ILE A 433 -1.61 -5.28 -13.17
C ILE A 433 -1.40 -6.03 -11.86
N PHE A 434 -1.28 -7.36 -11.94
CA PHE A 434 -0.85 -8.26 -10.87
C PHE A 434 -0.13 -9.47 -11.46
N ASP A 435 0.77 -10.04 -10.68
CA ASP A 435 1.57 -11.21 -11.01
C ASP A 435 1.05 -12.47 -10.28
N ALA A 436 1.59 -13.64 -10.64
CA ALA A 436 1.27 -14.87 -9.93
C ALA A 436 1.64 -14.78 -8.44
N ARG A 437 0.76 -15.28 -7.57
CA ARG A 437 0.79 -15.23 -6.10
C ARG A 437 0.44 -13.88 -5.47
N ASP A 438 0.12 -12.87 -6.27
CA ASP A 438 -0.39 -11.62 -5.74
C ASP A 438 -1.74 -11.83 -5.05
N LYS A 439 -1.94 -11.12 -3.94
CA LYS A 439 -3.18 -11.12 -3.17
C LYS A 439 -3.97 -9.85 -3.47
N ILE A 440 -5.13 -10.04 -4.09
CA ILE A 440 -6.09 -8.97 -4.37
C ILE A 440 -7.22 -9.05 -3.35
N ILE A 441 -7.54 -7.93 -2.71
CA ILE A 441 -8.66 -7.82 -1.76
C ILE A 441 -9.59 -6.72 -2.25
N ILE A 442 -10.87 -7.05 -2.45
CA ILE A 442 -11.95 -6.12 -2.77
C ILE A 442 -12.85 -6.03 -1.52
N ASP A 443 -12.73 -4.93 -0.78
CA ASP A 443 -13.56 -4.60 0.39
C ASP A 443 -14.61 -3.57 -0.04
N THR A 444 -15.83 -4.05 -0.22
CA THR A 444 -16.94 -3.26 -0.79
C THR A 444 -17.55 -2.31 0.24
N GLU A 445 -17.46 -2.64 1.53
CA GLU A 445 -17.93 -1.77 2.62
C GLU A 445 -17.05 -0.52 2.72
N LYS A 446 -15.74 -0.66 2.48
CA LYS A 446 -14.79 0.47 2.43
C LYS A 446 -14.58 1.05 1.03
N SER A 447 -15.22 0.51 0.01
CA SER A 447 -14.97 0.87 -1.41
C SER A 447 -13.47 0.84 -1.76
N LEU A 448 -12.77 -0.20 -1.29
CA LEU A 448 -11.32 -0.34 -1.37
C LEU A 448 -10.96 -1.58 -2.18
N VAL A 449 -9.99 -1.42 -3.08
CA VAL A 449 -9.30 -2.54 -3.73
C VAL A 449 -7.80 -2.43 -3.47
N THR A 450 -7.17 -3.54 -3.09
CA THR A 450 -5.72 -3.60 -2.85
C THR A 450 -5.08 -4.76 -3.59
N ILE A 451 -3.82 -4.59 -3.99
CA ILE A 451 -2.95 -5.64 -4.53
C ILE A 451 -1.72 -5.69 -3.61
N ASN A 452 -1.50 -6.81 -2.92
CA ASN A 452 -0.47 -6.99 -1.90
C ASN A 452 -0.48 -5.87 -0.83
N GLY A 453 -1.68 -5.45 -0.43
CA GLY A 453 -1.89 -4.38 0.57
C GLY A 453 -1.71 -2.95 0.05
N LYS A 454 -1.24 -2.74 -1.18
CA LYS A 454 -1.18 -1.41 -1.81
C LYS A 454 -2.51 -1.08 -2.45
N ASN A 455 -2.97 0.17 -2.27
CA ASN A 455 -4.21 0.64 -2.89
C ASN A 455 -4.10 0.59 -4.43
N ALA A 456 -5.10 -0.03 -5.07
CA ALA A 456 -5.17 -0.22 -6.52
C ALA A 456 -6.41 0.43 -7.15
N ILE A 457 -7.06 1.37 -6.44
CA ILE A 457 -8.30 2.03 -6.88
C ILE A 457 -8.13 2.80 -8.19
N ASN A 458 -6.91 3.27 -8.48
CA ASN A 458 -6.56 3.96 -9.71
C ASN A 458 -6.63 3.06 -10.96
N LEU A 459 -6.66 1.74 -10.78
CA LEU A 459 -6.83 0.77 -11.86
C LEU A 459 -8.30 0.44 -12.14
N LYS A 460 -9.21 0.85 -11.25
CA LYS A 460 -10.64 0.54 -11.35
C LYS A 460 -11.25 1.26 -12.55
N ASP A 461 -12.04 0.53 -13.35
CA ASP A 461 -12.85 1.14 -14.39
C ASP A 461 -13.87 2.09 -13.75
N ILE A 462 -13.90 3.34 -14.20
CA ILE A 462 -14.76 4.40 -13.67
C ILE A 462 -16.26 4.06 -13.78
N PHE A 463 -16.63 3.23 -14.76
CA PHE A 463 -18.03 2.83 -15.00
C PHE A 463 -18.43 1.53 -14.30
N SER A 464 -17.48 0.80 -13.73
CA SER A 464 -17.76 -0.43 -12.98
C SER A 464 -18.26 -0.11 -11.56
N ASN A 465 -19.03 -1.00 -10.94
CA ASN A 465 -19.53 -0.83 -9.56
C ASN A 465 -18.88 -1.84 -8.61
N PHE A 466 -18.84 -1.52 -7.31
CA PHE A 466 -18.36 -2.48 -6.31
C PHE A 466 -19.35 -3.64 -6.14
N PRO A 467 -18.87 -4.89 -6.01
CA PRO A 467 -19.76 -6.03 -5.85
C PRO A 467 -20.69 -5.91 -4.65
N THR A 468 -21.92 -6.39 -4.81
CA THR A 468 -22.91 -6.43 -3.73
C THR A 468 -23.56 -7.81 -3.71
N VAL A 469 -23.78 -8.37 -2.51
CA VAL A 469 -24.54 -9.61 -2.34
C VAL A 469 -26.01 -9.24 -2.25
N ILE A 470 -26.78 -9.56 -3.29
CA ILE A 470 -28.21 -9.29 -3.35
C ILE A 470 -29.00 -10.23 -2.44
N ARG A 471 -30.26 -9.91 -2.17
CA ARG A 471 -31.17 -10.80 -1.45
C ARG A 471 -31.50 -12.03 -2.29
N GLY A 472 -31.51 -13.22 -1.67
CA GLY A 472 -31.85 -14.46 -2.37
C GLY A 472 -30.65 -15.05 -3.11
N GLU A 473 -30.90 -15.57 -4.31
CA GLU A 473 -29.88 -16.26 -5.10
C GLU A 473 -28.82 -15.30 -5.65
N ASN A 474 -27.56 -15.68 -5.50
CA ASN A 474 -26.41 -14.94 -6.00
C ASN A 474 -25.55 -15.85 -6.87
N LEU A 475 -25.06 -15.29 -7.98
CA LEU A 475 -24.02 -15.87 -8.82
C LEU A 475 -22.91 -14.83 -8.97
N ILE A 476 -21.71 -15.15 -8.49
CA ILE A 476 -20.53 -14.30 -8.66
C ILE A 476 -19.52 -15.04 -9.54
N GLU A 477 -18.98 -14.33 -10.52
CA GLU A 477 -18.04 -14.86 -11.51
C GLU A 477 -16.81 -13.98 -11.56
N ILE A 478 -15.63 -14.59 -11.60
CA ILE A 478 -14.35 -13.88 -11.64
C ILE A 478 -13.59 -14.29 -12.91
N MET A 479 -13.08 -13.29 -13.62
CA MET A 479 -12.22 -13.44 -14.79
C MET A 479 -10.91 -12.66 -14.60
N PRO A 480 -9.74 -13.16 -15.02
CA PRO A 480 -9.52 -14.47 -15.66
C PRO A 480 -9.71 -15.66 -14.69
N PRO A 481 -9.81 -16.91 -15.19
CA PRO A 481 -10.08 -18.08 -14.37
C PRO A 481 -8.85 -18.55 -13.56
N ASP A 482 -7.65 -18.07 -13.90
CA ASP A 482 -6.39 -18.43 -13.25
C ASP A 482 -6.23 -17.76 -11.88
N VAL A 483 -7.20 -17.95 -10.99
CA VAL A 483 -7.24 -17.37 -9.65
C VAL A 483 -7.84 -18.35 -8.64
N LYS A 484 -7.40 -18.28 -7.38
CA LYS A 484 -8.10 -18.87 -6.24
C LYS A 484 -8.81 -17.77 -5.49
N ALA A 485 -10.11 -17.89 -5.28
CA ALA A 485 -10.87 -16.83 -4.65
C ALA A 485 -11.84 -17.35 -3.58
N THR A 486 -12.14 -16.48 -2.62
CA THR A 486 -13.25 -16.63 -1.69
C THR A 486 -14.04 -15.33 -1.61
N VAL A 487 -15.35 -15.45 -1.36
CA VAL A 487 -16.22 -14.33 -1.03
C VAL A 487 -16.76 -14.56 0.37
N SER A 488 -16.70 -13.52 1.20
CA SER A 488 -17.28 -13.55 2.54
C SER A 488 -18.22 -12.38 2.75
N TYR A 489 -19.30 -12.61 3.49
CA TYR A 489 -20.27 -11.58 3.83
C TYR A 489 -21.02 -11.95 5.11
N ARG A 490 -21.62 -10.97 5.78
CA ARG A 490 -22.57 -11.19 6.87
C ARG A 490 -23.96 -10.83 6.39
N GLU A 491 -24.91 -11.74 6.56
CA GLU A 491 -26.31 -11.49 6.23
C GLU A 491 -26.83 -10.30 7.01
N ARG A 492 -27.60 -9.43 6.36
CA ARG A 492 -28.17 -8.24 6.98
C ARG A 492 -29.68 -8.39 7.17
N TYR A 493 -30.16 -7.94 8.33
CA TYR A 493 -31.58 -7.94 8.70
C TYR A 493 -32.01 -6.55 9.16
N ARG A 494 -33.15 -6.08 8.65
CA ARG A 494 -33.74 -4.79 9.03
C ARG A 494 -34.00 -4.62 10.51
#